data_AF-A0A2V9P794-F1
#
_entry.id   AF-A0A2V9P794-F1
#
_cell.length_a   1.000
_cell.length_b   1.000
_cell.length_c   1.000
_cell.angle_alpha   90.00
_cell.angle_beta   90.00
_cell.angle_gamma   90.00
#
_symmetry.space_group_name_H-M   'P 1'
#
loop_
_entity.id
_entity.type
_entity.pdbx_description
1 polymer ?
#
loop_
_entity_poly.entity_id
_entity_poly.type
_entity_poly.pdbx_seq_one_letter_code
_entity_poly.pdbx_strand_id
1 'polypeptide(L)'
;MRESDSNGVRAWEEQITIPTYPEQPADKNPMFFEKRVYQGSSGKVYPNPITDRVANEKSERAYQAVFLENEYLHLMILPEIG
;
A
#
# COMPACT_ATOMS: atom_id res chain seq x y z
N MET A 1 13.48 -29.06 22.13
CA MET A 1 14.50 -28.05 22.45
C MET A 1 14.93 -27.46 21.11
N ARG A 2 14.36 -26.31 20.70
CA ARG A 2 14.72 -25.68 19.41
C ARG A 2 15.91 -24.78 19.68
N GLU A 3 17.01 -25.07 18.99
CA GLU A 3 18.29 -24.39 19.13
C GLU A 3 18.16 -22.89 18.90
N SER A 4 18.90 -22.17 19.73
CA SER A 4 19.04 -20.73 19.75
C SER A 4 19.86 -20.29 18.54
N ASP A 5 19.22 -19.82 17.47
CA ASP A 5 19.93 -19.06 16.43
C ASP A 5 20.13 -17.64 16.94
N SER A 6 21.29 -17.41 17.56
CA SER A 6 21.78 -16.07 17.83
C SER A 6 22.08 -15.38 16.50
N ASN A 7 21.14 -14.53 16.06
CA ASN A 7 21.12 -13.64 14.88
C ASN A 7 20.42 -14.13 13.58
N GLY A 8 19.39 -14.98 13.69
CA GLY A 8 18.56 -15.38 12.55
C GLY A 8 17.52 -14.34 12.12
N VAL A 9 17.30 -14.19 10.81
CA VAL A 9 16.17 -13.42 10.24
C VAL A 9 14.93 -14.31 10.21
N ARG A 10 13.78 -13.79 10.67
CA ARG A 10 12.47 -14.45 10.61
C ARG A 10 11.61 -13.82 9.52
N ALA A 11 10.86 -14.65 8.82
CA ALA A 11 9.87 -14.23 7.83
C ALA A 11 8.57 -15.00 8.04
N TRP A 12 7.43 -14.31 8.01
CA TRP A 12 6.11 -14.94 8.08
C TRP A 12 5.03 -14.09 7.42
N GLU A 13 3.88 -14.72 7.18
CA GLU A 13 2.69 -14.10 6.63
C GLU A 13 1.58 -14.09 7.68
N GLU A 14 0.87 -12.97 7.81
CA GLU A 14 -0.24 -12.83 8.75
C GLU A 14 -1.29 -11.85 8.19
N GLN A 15 -2.57 -12.13 8.46
CA GLN A 15 -3.65 -11.20 8.16
C GLN A 15 -3.74 -10.15 9.26
N ILE A 16 -3.53 -8.89 8.88
CA ILE A 16 -3.69 -7.75 9.79
C ILE A 16 -4.91 -6.94 9.42
N THR A 17 -5.58 -6.37 10.41
CA THR A 17 -6.70 -5.47 10.16
C THR A 17 -6.25 -4.03 10.37
N ILE A 18 -6.43 -3.19 9.35
CA ILE A 18 -6.15 -1.76 9.41
C ILE A 18 -7.46 -1.00 9.16
N PRO A 19 -7.79 0.00 10.00
CA PRO A 19 -8.87 0.93 9.70
C PRO A 19 -8.52 1.76 8.47
N THR A 20 -9.21 1.54 7.36
CA THR A 20 -8.92 2.14 6.06
C THR A 20 -10.11 2.97 5.58
N TYR A 21 -9.83 4.13 4.98
CA TYR A 21 -10.83 4.87 4.22
C TYR A 21 -10.88 4.32 2.80
N PRO A 22 -11.94 3.57 2.42
CA PRO A 22 -12.00 2.93 1.12
C PRO A 22 -12.02 3.94 -0.03
N GLU A 23 -11.53 3.50 -1.18
CA GLU A 23 -11.62 4.25 -2.41
C GLU A 23 -13.07 4.52 -2.79
N GLN A 24 -13.32 5.72 -3.32
CA GLN A 24 -14.60 6.05 -3.93
C GLN A 24 -14.58 5.63 -5.40
N PRO A 25 -15.77 5.43 -6.03
CA PRO A 25 -15.86 5.17 -7.45
C PRO A 25 -15.05 6.20 -8.25
N ALA A 26 -14.24 5.72 -9.17
CA ALA A 26 -13.46 6.59 -10.05
C ALA A 26 -14.37 7.51 -10.88
N ASP A 27 -13.81 8.64 -11.33
CA ASP A 27 -14.48 9.48 -12.31
C ASP A 27 -14.80 8.65 -13.55
N LYS A 28 -16.03 8.80 -14.06
CA LYS A 28 -16.49 8.09 -15.25
C LYS A 28 -15.71 8.53 -16.49
N ASN A 29 -15.19 9.76 -16.48
CA ASN A 29 -14.44 10.33 -17.57
C ASN A 29 -12.94 10.11 -17.35
N PRO A 30 -12.21 9.60 -18.36
CA PRO A 30 -10.76 9.50 -18.27
C PRO A 30 -10.11 10.88 -18.19
N MET A 31 -9.09 11.01 -17.34
CA MET A 31 -8.35 12.26 -17.15
C MET A 31 -7.03 12.25 -17.92
N PHE A 32 -6.79 13.30 -18.72
CA PHE A 32 -5.61 13.44 -19.56
C PHE A 32 -4.69 14.56 -19.05
N PHE A 33 -3.90 14.28 -18.02
CA PHE A 33 -2.91 15.23 -17.49
C PHE A 33 -1.56 15.13 -18.22
N GLU A 34 -1.52 15.59 -19.48
CA GLU A 34 -0.33 15.45 -20.33
C GLU A 34 0.72 16.55 -20.11
N LYS A 35 0.31 17.72 -19.62
CA LYS A 35 1.18 18.90 -19.49
C LYS A 35 1.15 19.43 -18.07
N ARG A 36 2.25 19.25 -17.33
CA ARG A 36 2.51 19.98 -16.07
C ARG A 36 3.35 21.22 -16.36
N VAL A 37 3.21 22.24 -15.51
CA VAL A 37 3.94 23.52 -15.65
C VAL A 37 5.47 23.35 -15.48
N TYR A 38 5.90 22.25 -14.85
CA TYR A 38 7.32 21.94 -14.62
C TYR A 38 7.92 21.08 -15.74
N GLN A 39 8.98 21.62 -16.35
CA GLN A 39 9.80 20.95 -17.37
C GLN A 39 10.35 19.62 -16.83
N GLY A 40 10.13 18.53 -17.58
CA GLY A 40 10.59 17.18 -17.23
C GLY A 40 9.64 16.34 -16.38
N SER A 41 8.50 16.89 -15.93
CA SER A 41 7.48 16.09 -15.23
C SER A 41 6.33 15.71 -16.17
N SER A 42 6.02 14.41 -16.25
CA SER A 42 4.80 13.91 -16.88
C SER A 42 3.77 13.63 -15.78
N GLY A 43 2.59 14.23 -15.89
CA GLY A 43 1.46 13.94 -15.02
C GLY A 43 0.56 12.83 -15.55
N LYS A 44 0.98 12.08 -16.58
CA LYS A 44 0.09 11.17 -17.30
C LYS A 44 -0.38 10.05 -16.39
N VAL A 45 -1.69 9.95 -16.29
CA VAL A 45 -2.43 9.02 -15.42
C VAL A 45 -3.24 8.03 -16.24
N TYR A 46 -3.76 8.45 -17.40
CA TYR A 46 -4.41 7.56 -18.35
C TYR A 46 -3.47 6.45 -18.82
N PRO A 47 -3.91 5.17 -18.83
CA PRO A 47 -5.30 4.70 -18.78
C PRO A 47 -5.87 4.43 -17.37
N ASN A 48 -5.12 4.71 -16.30
CA ASN A 48 -5.60 4.41 -14.96
C ASN A 48 -6.77 5.33 -14.57
N PRO A 49 -7.85 4.77 -13.97
CA PRO A 49 -8.93 5.56 -13.42
C PRO A 49 -8.43 6.43 -12.27
N ILE A 50 -9.05 7.59 -12.07
CA ILE A 50 -8.73 8.51 -10.98
C ILE A 50 -9.95 8.68 -10.11
N THR A 51 -9.72 8.61 -8.80
CA THR A 51 -10.64 9.15 -7.80
C THR A 51 -9.98 10.39 -7.18
N ASP A 52 -10.71 11.49 -7.06
CA ASP A 52 -10.29 12.71 -6.36
C ASP A 52 -10.84 12.76 -4.92
N ARG A 53 -11.55 11.69 -4.50
CA ARG A 53 -12.22 11.58 -3.21
C ARG A 53 -11.84 10.29 -2.49
N VAL A 54 -11.73 10.41 -1.17
CA VAL A 54 -11.65 9.30 -0.22
C VAL A 54 -12.94 9.22 0.58
N ALA A 55 -13.31 8.05 1.10
CA ALA A 55 -14.45 7.93 2.00
C ALA A 55 -14.26 8.83 3.24
N ASN A 56 -15.37 9.34 3.80
CA ASN A 56 -15.34 10.09 5.08
C ASN A 56 -15.37 9.16 6.29
N GLU A 57 -15.79 7.91 6.10
CA GLU A 57 -15.87 6.89 7.12
C GLU A 57 -14.84 5.81 6.84
N LYS A 58 -14.14 5.39 7.90
CA LYS A 58 -13.20 4.28 7.84
C LYS A 58 -13.93 2.96 8.05
N SER A 59 -13.47 1.91 7.37
CA SER A 59 -13.89 0.53 7.58
C SER A 59 -12.69 -0.32 7.95
N GLU A 60 -12.89 -1.32 8.80
CA GLU A 60 -11.88 -2.33 9.08
C GLU A 60 -11.61 -3.14 7.80
N ARG A 61 -10.38 -3.08 7.29
CA ARG A 61 -9.95 -3.86 6.13
C ARG A 61 -8.81 -4.79 6.53
N ALA A 62 -8.98 -6.07 6.19
CA ALA A 62 -7.94 -7.07 6.35
C ALA A 62 -6.96 -6.98 5.17
N TYR A 63 -5.66 -7.06 5.49
CA TYR A 63 -4.55 -7.05 4.54
C TYR A 63 -3.64 -8.24 4.80
N GLN A 64 -3.16 -8.88 3.73
CA GLN A 64 -2.09 -9.85 3.83
C GLN A 64 -0.77 -9.12 4.05
N ALA A 65 -0.23 -9.23 5.27
CA ALA A 65 1.09 -8.71 5.60
C ALA A 65 2.16 -9.79 5.45
N VAL A 66 3.33 -9.35 4.99
CA VAL A 66 4.58 -10.11 5.02
C VAL A 66 5.50 -9.44 6.02
N PHE A 67 5.93 -10.17 7.03
CA PHE A 67 6.81 -9.68 8.08
C PHE A 67 8.23 -10.17 7.87
N LEU A 68 9.20 -9.29 8.16
CA LEU A 68 10.62 -9.61 8.23
C LEU A 68 11.18 -9.05 9.52
N GLU A 69 11.82 -9.87 10.35
CA GLU A 69 12.31 -9.47 11.65
C GLU A 69 13.71 -10.02 11.94
N ASN A 70 14.57 -9.20 12.54
CA ASN A 70 15.86 -9.60 13.09
C ASN A 70 16.12 -8.86 14.42
N GLU A 71 17.37 -8.85 14.90
CA GLU A 71 17.77 -8.18 16.15
C GLU A 71 17.47 -6.66 16.18
N TYR A 72 17.44 -5.99 15.02
CA TYR A 72 17.41 -4.53 14.91
C TYR A 72 16.14 -3.98 14.27
N LEU A 73 15.50 -4.75 13.39
CA LEU A 73 14.39 -4.31 12.56
C LEU A 73 13.23 -5.28 12.64
N HIS A 74 12.03 -4.72 12.68
CA HIS A 74 10.77 -5.41 12.46
C HIS A 74 10.05 -4.68 11.33
N LEU A 75 9.93 -5.33 10.18
CA LEU A 75 9.32 -4.79 8.97
C LEU A 75 7.99 -5.47 8.72
N MET A 76 7.00 -4.68 8.34
CA MET A 76 5.70 -5.13 7.88
C MET A 76 5.48 -4.57 6.48
N ILE A 77 5.36 -5.47 5.51
CA ILE A 77 5.18 -5.15 4.09
C ILE A 77 3.74 -5.51 3.73
N LEU A 78 3.05 -4.60 3.01
CA LEU A 78 1.65 -4.77 2.58
C LEU A 78 1.58 -4.79 1.05
N PRO A 79 1.82 -5.94 0.38
CA PRO A 79 1.93 -6.01 -1.08
C PRO A 79 0.68 -5.50 -1.83
N GLU A 80 -0.50 -5.57 -1.19
CA GLU A 80 -1.77 -5.13 -1.77
C GLU A 80 -1.84 -3.63 -2.08
N ILE A 81 -1.02 -2.81 -1.42
CA ILE A 81 -1.05 -1.34 -1.56
C ILE A 81 0.24 -0.75 -2.15
N GLY A 82 1.09 -1.61 -2.73
CA GLY A 82 2.33 -1.24 -3.41
C GLY A 82 3.45 -0.82 -2.47
#